data_AF-A0A1H7TLM2-F1
#
_entry.id   AF-A0A1H7TLM2-F1
#
_cell.length_a   1.000
_cell.length_b   1.000
_cell.length_c   1.000
_cell.angle_alpha   90.00
_cell.angle_beta   90.00
_cell.angle_gamma   90.00
#
_symmetry.space_group_name_H-M   'P 1'
#
loop_
_entity.id
_entity.type
_entity.pdbx_description
1 polymer ?
#
loop_
_entity_poly.entity_id
_entity_poly.type
_entity_poly.pdbx_seq_one_letter_code
_entity_poly.pdbx_strand_id
1 'polypeptide(L)'
;MRTLKYLFNYTSAVKHVWVNYDPGVPTADANNEGWMRFGASSSYQNLRTMLHEMNHTFGTGTISWWTGTAISGGKYQPTNANLILQQINNNATAQLSGDSQHWWPYGLNQNAEVSSSWDYVYNCLIIEAMRKDGLPAAGTYNP
;
A
#
# COMPACT_ATOMS: atom_id res chain seq x y z
N MET A 1 -2.31 15.76 -7.07
CA MET A 1 -1.75 16.53 -5.93
C MET A 1 -2.24 16.10 -4.53
N ARG A 2 -3.36 15.38 -4.36
CA ARG A 2 -3.82 14.95 -3.00
C ARG A 2 -3.08 13.72 -2.44
N THR A 3 -2.66 12.77 -3.28
CA THR A 3 -1.98 11.54 -2.84
C THR A 3 -0.65 11.80 -2.13
N LEU A 4 0.19 12.64 -2.73
CA LEU A 4 1.48 13.02 -2.15
C LEU A 4 1.31 13.64 -0.76
N LYS A 5 0.22 14.40 -0.52
CA LYS A 5 -0.06 14.99 0.79
C LYS A 5 -0.34 13.93 1.86
N TYR A 6 -1.03 12.84 1.54
CA TYR A 6 -1.25 11.75 2.50
C TYR A 6 0.06 11.03 2.82
N LEU A 7 0.82 10.63 1.78
CA LEU A 7 2.08 9.92 1.96
C LEU A 7 3.10 10.75 2.74
N PHE A 8 3.28 12.03 2.41
CA PHE A 8 4.22 12.91 3.11
C PHE A 8 3.80 13.23 4.56
N ASN A 9 2.49 13.22 4.87
CA ASN A 9 2.02 13.55 6.20
C ASN A 9 2.00 12.34 7.16
N TYR A 10 1.93 11.12 6.63
CA TYR A 10 1.66 9.92 7.42
C TYR A 10 2.65 8.78 7.20
N THR A 11 3.63 8.95 6.32
CA THR A 11 4.74 8.01 6.13
C THR A 11 6.05 8.76 6.04
N SER A 12 7.15 8.13 6.47
CA SER A 12 8.51 8.64 6.21
C SER A 12 9.08 8.09 4.89
N ALA A 13 8.22 7.59 3.99
CA ALA A 13 8.64 6.79 2.83
C ALA A 13 9.22 7.68 1.74
N VAL A 14 10.37 7.26 1.20
CA VAL A 14 11.04 7.99 0.13
C VAL A 14 11.21 7.07 -1.06
N LYS A 15 10.60 7.45 -2.17
CA LYS A 15 10.63 6.69 -3.43
C LYS A 15 10.54 7.64 -4.61
N HIS A 16 11.44 7.48 -5.56
CA HIS A 16 11.27 8.07 -6.88
C HIS A 16 10.28 7.20 -7.67
N VAL A 17 9.29 7.82 -8.31
CA VAL A 17 8.28 7.10 -9.09
C VAL A 17 8.06 7.75 -10.45
N TRP A 18 7.78 6.92 -11.46
CA TRP A 18 7.35 7.35 -12.79
C TRP A 18 5.86 7.07 -12.93
N VAL A 19 5.09 8.13 -13.20
CA VAL A 19 3.64 8.05 -13.36
C VAL A 19 3.30 8.20 -14.83
N ASN A 20 2.72 7.16 -15.41
CA ASN A 20 2.49 7.09 -16.85
C ASN A 20 1.01 6.86 -17.16
N TYR A 21 0.50 7.58 -18.16
CA TYR A 21 -0.76 7.24 -18.82
C TYR A 21 -0.45 6.27 -19.97
N ASP A 22 -1.00 5.07 -19.91
CA ASP A 22 -0.79 4.01 -20.89
C ASP A 22 -2.13 3.35 -21.24
N PRO A 23 -2.79 3.75 -22.34
CA PRO A 23 -4.06 3.17 -22.77
C PRO A 23 -4.02 1.66 -23.03
N GLY A 24 -2.83 1.07 -23.21
CA GLY A 24 -2.65 -0.36 -23.40
C GLY A 24 -2.78 -1.16 -22.10
N VAL A 25 -2.69 -0.51 -20.93
CA VAL A 25 -2.92 -1.13 -19.62
C VAL A 25 -4.43 -1.18 -19.34
N PRO A 26 -5.01 -2.36 -19.05
CA PRO A 26 -6.45 -2.48 -18.81
C PRO A 26 -6.93 -1.74 -17.54
N THR A 27 -6.07 -1.64 -16.52
CA THR A 27 -6.39 -1.11 -15.19
C THR A 27 -5.35 -0.08 -14.72
N ALA A 28 -4.62 -0.37 -13.66
CA ALA A 28 -3.38 0.26 -13.26
C ALA A 28 -2.43 -0.85 -12.78
N ASP A 29 -1.13 -0.62 -12.92
CA ASP A 29 -0.10 -1.53 -12.40
C ASP A 29 1.16 -0.77 -11.98
N ALA A 30 1.93 -1.39 -11.09
CA ALA A 30 3.19 -0.85 -10.62
C ALA A 30 4.21 -1.93 -10.27
N ASN A 31 5.48 -1.54 -10.22
CA ASN A 31 6.58 -2.40 -9.78
C ASN A 31 7.40 -1.75 -8.67
N ASN A 32 8.23 -2.55 -7.99
CA ASN A 32 9.09 -2.11 -6.89
C ASN A 32 10.23 -1.16 -7.33
N GLU A 33 10.47 -0.99 -8.63
CA GLU A 33 11.42 -0.01 -9.16
C GLU A 33 10.83 1.42 -9.16
N GLY A 34 9.51 1.55 -9.01
CA GLY A 34 8.82 2.84 -8.96
C GLY A 34 8.05 3.17 -10.24
N TRP A 35 7.98 2.27 -11.22
CA TRP A 35 7.14 2.45 -12.38
C TRP A 35 5.68 2.23 -12.01
N MET A 36 4.82 3.18 -12.40
CA MET A 36 3.37 3.09 -12.28
C MET A 36 2.73 3.46 -13.61
N ARG A 37 1.74 2.69 -14.02
CA ARG A 37 0.98 2.89 -15.27
C ARG A 37 -0.51 2.89 -14.98
N PHE A 38 -1.24 3.78 -15.66
CA PHE A 38 -2.68 3.94 -15.51
C PHE A 38 -3.34 3.88 -16.88
N GLY A 39 -4.34 3.00 -17.01
CA GLY A 39 -5.11 2.76 -18.21
C GLY A 39 -6.03 3.91 -18.61
N ALA A 40 -6.70 3.73 -19.75
CA ALA A 40 -7.57 4.74 -20.35
C ALA A 40 -8.77 5.13 -19.46
N SER A 41 -9.29 4.21 -18.65
CA SER A 41 -10.46 4.48 -17.81
C SER A 41 -10.12 5.40 -16.63
N SER A 42 -10.84 6.52 -16.53
CA SER A 42 -10.72 7.46 -15.42
C SER A 42 -11.08 6.83 -14.07
N SER A 43 -11.78 5.69 -14.05
CA SER A 43 -12.06 4.92 -12.83
C SER A 43 -10.82 4.37 -12.14
N TYR A 44 -9.67 4.30 -12.84
CA TYR A 44 -8.37 3.92 -12.28
C TYR A 44 -7.46 5.12 -12.02
N GLN A 45 -7.86 6.33 -12.43
CA GLN A 45 -7.04 7.53 -12.32
C GLN A 45 -7.45 8.37 -11.11
N ASN A 46 -7.53 7.73 -9.93
CA ASN A 46 -8.00 8.37 -8.71
C ASN A 46 -7.04 8.16 -7.52
N LEU A 47 -7.33 8.85 -6.41
CA LEU A 47 -6.50 8.83 -5.20
C LEU A 47 -6.32 7.42 -4.63
N ARG A 48 -7.41 6.62 -4.60
CA ARG A 48 -7.40 5.24 -4.12
C ARG A 48 -6.41 4.40 -4.94
N THR A 49 -6.57 4.41 -6.26
CA THR A 49 -5.70 3.63 -7.16
C THR A 49 -4.25 4.10 -7.04
N MET A 50 -4.00 5.40 -6.98
CA MET A 50 -2.65 5.91 -6.81
C MET A 50 -1.99 5.44 -5.50
N LEU A 51 -2.72 5.43 -4.37
CA LEU A 51 -2.18 4.92 -3.10
C LEU A 51 -1.90 3.41 -3.18
N HIS A 52 -2.81 2.65 -3.80
CA HIS A 52 -2.62 1.22 -4.04
C HIS A 52 -1.36 0.94 -4.86
N GLU A 53 -1.18 1.61 -6.00
CA GLU A 53 0.00 1.43 -6.84
C GLU A 53 1.29 1.90 -6.13
N MET A 54 1.24 2.96 -5.34
CA MET A 54 2.38 3.38 -4.52
C MET A 54 2.81 2.30 -3.53
N ASN A 55 1.88 1.55 -2.94
CA ASN A 55 2.20 0.43 -2.04
C ASN A 55 3.01 -0.66 -2.77
N HIS A 56 2.63 -0.96 -4.01
CA HIS A 56 3.41 -1.85 -4.87
C HIS A 56 4.80 -1.31 -5.15
N THR A 57 4.97 0.01 -5.33
CA THR A 57 6.32 0.58 -5.46
C THR A 57 7.15 0.41 -4.18
N PHE A 58 6.53 0.48 -3.01
CA PHE A 58 7.19 0.27 -1.72
C PHE A 58 7.52 -1.20 -1.44
N GLY A 59 6.98 -2.13 -2.23
CA GLY A 59 7.34 -3.55 -2.18
C GLY A 59 6.19 -4.49 -1.84
N THR A 60 4.98 -4.00 -1.51
CA THR A 60 3.87 -4.91 -1.25
C THR A 60 3.53 -5.66 -2.54
N GLY A 61 3.54 -6.99 -2.55
CA GLY A 61 3.23 -7.79 -3.74
C GLY A 61 4.28 -7.82 -4.86
N THR A 62 5.41 -7.13 -4.70
CA THR A 62 6.38 -6.92 -5.81
C THR A 62 7.81 -7.34 -5.47
N ILE A 63 8.06 -7.82 -4.24
CA ILE A 63 9.40 -8.27 -3.80
C ILE A 63 9.31 -9.62 -3.07
N SER A 64 10.43 -10.35 -3.03
CA SER A 64 10.53 -11.64 -2.34
C SER A 64 10.28 -11.56 -0.83
N TRP A 65 10.61 -10.44 -0.19
CA TRP A 65 10.29 -10.23 1.23
C TRP A 65 8.78 -10.27 1.49
N TRP A 66 7.96 -9.80 0.55
CA TRP A 66 6.51 -9.83 0.71
C TRP A 66 5.97 -11.26 0.80
N THR A 67 6.30 -12.10 -0.18
CA THR A 67 5.79 -13.47 -0.27
C THR A 67 6.56 -14.46 0.60
N GLY A 68 7.83 -14.18 0.92
CA GLY A 68 8.70 -15.06 1.71
C GLY A 68 8.80 -14.70 3.19
N THR A 69 8.36 -13.51 3.60
CA THR A 69 8.46 -13.06 5.01
C THR A 69 7.17 -12.43 5.50
N ALA A 70 6.59 -11.49 4.75
CA ALA A 70 5.43 -10.74 5.22
C ALA A 70 4.15 -11.58 5.25
N ILE A 71 3.87 -12.35 4.19
CA ILE A 71 2.64 -13.12 4.03
C ILE A 71 2.89 -14.61 4.21
N SER A 72 2.16 -15.23 5.13
CA SER A 72 2.10 -16.68 5.32
C SER A 72 0.70 -17.11 5.72
N GLY A 73 0.19 -18.21 5.14
CA GLY A 73 -1.16 -18.70 5.42
C GLY A 73 -2.28 -17.68 5.15
N GLY A 74 -2.08 -16.75 4.20
CA GLY A 74 -3.03 -15.67 3.90
C GLY A 74 -3.03 -14.50 4.91
N LYS A 75 -2.02 -14.43 5.79
CA LYS A 75 -1.93 -13.46 6.87
C LYS A 75 -0.60 -12.74 6.90
N TYR A 76 -0.65 -11.45 7.25
CA TYR A 76 0.54 -10.66 7.52
C TYR A 76 1.14 -11.04 8.87
N GLN A 77 2.38 -11.53 8.84
CA GLN A 77 3.07 -12.07 10.01
C GLN A 77 3.74 -11.00 10.89
N PRO A 78 4.36 -9.94 10.33
CA PRO A 78 5.06 -8.97 11.17
C PRO A 78 4.13 -8.16 12.10
N THR A 79 4.71 -7.60 13.16
CA THR A 79 3.96 -7.15 14.33
C THR A 79 3.38 -5.74 14.19
N ASN A 80 4.16 -4.76 13.72
CA ASN A 80 3.79 -3.35 13.86
C ASN A 80 2.56 -3.00 13.02
N ALA A 81 2.47 -3.49 11.77
CA ALA A 81 1.30 -3.22 10.94
C ALA A 81 0.00 -3.81 11.53
N ASN A 82 0.09 -4.98 12.16
CA ASN A 82 -1.04 -5.59 12.88
C ASN A 82 -1.44 -4.76 14.10
N LEU A 83 -0.49 -4.22 14.88
CA LEU A 83 -0.80 -3.32 16.01
C LEU A 83 -1.53 -2.05 15.57
N ILE A 84 -1.11 -1.44 14.46
CA ILE A 84 -1.81 -0.27 13.90
C ILE A 84 -3.24 -0.65 13.45
N LEU A 85 -3.42 -1.79 12.78
CA LEU A 85 -4.74 -2.27 12.40
C LEU A 85 -5.65 -2.46 13.63
N GLN A 86 -5.12 -3.05 14.71
CA GLN A 86 -5.88 -3.29 15.94
C GLN A 86 -6.35 -1.98 16.59
N GLN A 87 -5.50 -0.93 16.56
CA GLN A 87 -5.85 0.40 17.04
C GLN A 87 -6.92 1.07 16.17
N ILE A 88 -6.77 1.02 14.85
CA ILE A 88 -7.74 1.58 13.89
C ILE A 88 -9.12 0.94 14.08
N ASN A 89 -9.16 -0.38 14.23
CA ASN A 89 -10.40 -1.14 14.31
C ASN A 89 -10.97 -1.25 15.73
N ASN A 90 -10.27 -0.73 16.74
CA ASN A 90 -10.56 -0.99 18.15
C ASN A 90 -10.80 -2.49 18.42
N ASN A 91 -9.93 -3.34 17.86
CA ASN A 91 -10.05 -4.80 17.93
C ASN A 91 -8.66 -5.42 18.13
N ALA A 92 -8.39 -5.90 19.35
CA ALA A 92 -7.10 -6.43 19.75
C ALA A 92 -6.64 -7.71 19.04
N THR A 93 -7.54 -8.41 18.33
CA THR A 93 -7.20 -9.64 17.58
C THR A 93 -7.21 -9.44 16.07
N ALA A 94 -7.41 -8.20 15.60
CA ALA A 94 -7.36 -7.90 14.18
C ALA A 94 -5.97 -8.22 13.61
N GLN A 95 -5.96 -8.85 12.44
CA GLN A 95 -4.74 -9.18 11.70
C GLN A 95 -4.97 -8.89 10.22
N LEU A 96 -4.00 -8.22 9.60
CA LEU A 96 -3.98 -7.99 8.17
C LEU A 96 -3.96 -9.33 7.45
N SER A 97 -4.79 -9.40 6.41
CA SER A 97 -4.79 -10.51 5.47
C SER A 97 -4.06 -10.08 4.21
N GLY A 98 -3.55 -11.04 3.45
CA GLY A 98 -2.87 -10.75 2.20
C GLY A 98 -2.57 -12.00 1.41
N ASP A 99 -2.20 -11.79 0.16
CA ASP A 99 -1.81 -12.83 -0.78
C ASP A 99 -0.48 -12.45 -1.46
N SER A 100 -0.17 -13.11 -2.59
CA SER A 100 1.07 -12.86 -3.31
C SER A 100 1.19 -11.44 -3.87
N GLN A 101 0.09 -10.70 -3.99
CA GLN A 101 0.02 -9.39 -4.62
C GLN A 101 -0.52 -8.32 -3.65
N HIS A 102 -1.57 -8.61 -2.90
CA HIS A 102 -2.36 -7.60 -2.20
C HIS A 102 -2.49 -7.85 -0.69
N TRP A 103 -2.96 -6.85 0.04
CA TRP A 103 -3.27 -6.92 1.48
C TRP A 103 -4.55 -6.16 1.82
N TRP A 104 -5.26 -6.61 2.85
CA TRP A 104 -6.49 -5.98 3.32
C TRP A 104 -6.71 -6.21 4.83
N PRO A 105 -7.55 -5.39 5.50
CA PRO A 105 -8.25 -4.20 5.00
C PRO A 105 -7.30 -3.01 4.70
N TYR A 106 -7.84 -1.96 4.07
CA TYR A 106 -7.15 -0.70 3.76
C TYR A 106 -6.01 -0.77 2.74
N GLY A 107 -5.87 -1.86 1.99
CA GLY A 107 -5.00 -1.93 0.81
C GLY A 107 -5.56 -1.20 -0.41
N LEU A 108 -6.86 -0.89 -0.40
CA LEU A 108 -7.54 0.00 -1.34
C LEU A 108 -7.48 -0.48 -2.80
N ASN A 109 -7.63 -1.76 -3.08
CA ASN A 109 -7.71 -2.32 -4.43
C ASN A 109 -8.98 -1.90 -5.19
N GLN A 110 -10.12 -1.88 -4.51
CA GLN A 110 -11.44 -1.68 -5.10
C GLN A 110 -12.10 -0.39 -4.59
N ASN A 111 -12.94 0.23 -5.42
CA ASN A 111 -13.65 1.45 -5.05
C ASN A 111 -14.56 1.26 -3.82
N ALA A 112 -15.14 0.07 -3.67
CA ALA A 112 -15.99 -0.27 -2.52
C ALA A 112 -15.24 -0.33 -1.18
N GLU A 113 -13.91 -0.33 -1.18
CA GLU A 113 -13.10 -0.32 0.05
C GLU A 113 -12.89 1.09 0.63
N VAL A 114 -13.35 2.14 -0.07
CA VAL A 114 -13.31 3.51 0.43
C VAL A 114 -14.68 3.89 0.99
N SER A 115 -14.76 4.00 2.30
CA SER A 115 -15.94 4.46 3.06
C SER A 115 -15.80 5.92 3.51
N SER A 116 -14.57 6.39 3.72
CA SER A 116 -14.29 7.75 4.16
C SER A 116 -12.87 8.19 3.79
N SER A 117 -12.55 9.47 3.99
CA SER A 117 -11.19 9.99 3.80
C SER A 117 -10.18 9.42 4.79
N TRP A 118 -10.62 8.79 5.89
CA TRP A 118 -9.74 8.12 6.85
C TRP A 118 -9.10 6.86 6.28
N ASP A 119 -9.75 6.18 5.33
CA ASP A 119 -9.20 4.95 4.72
C ASP A 119 -7.86 5.22 4.01
N TYR A 120 -7.69 6.43 3.47
CA TYR A 120 -6.41 6.89 2.89
C TYR A 120 -5.32 7.13 3.95
N VAL A 121 -5.72 7.62 5.14
CA VAL A 121 -4.80 7.80 6.28
C VAL A 121 -4.37 6.43 6.81
N TYR A 122 -5.32 5.51 7.00
CA TYR A 122 -5.08 4.16 7.48
C TYR A 122 -4.15 3.38 6.56
N ASN A 123 -4.34 3.48 5.25
CA ASN A 123 -3.42 2.92 4.27
C ASN A 123 -1.97 3.40 4.51
N CYS A 124 -1.77 4.71 4.68
CA CYS A 124 -0.45 5.29 4.93
C CYS A 124 0.15 4.83 6.28
N LEU A 125 -0.62 4.90 7.37
CA LEU A 125 -0.15 4.49 8.70
C LEU A 125 0.25 3.00 8.75
N ILE A 126 -0.50 2.15 8.05
CA ILE A 126 -0.19 0.73 7.94
C ILE A 126 1.09 0.53 7.13
N ILE A 127 1.28 1.24 6.02
CA ILE A 127 2.53 1.20 5.25
C ILE A 127 3.72 1.65 6.08
N GLU A 128 3.59 2.71 6.87
CA GLU A 128 4.65 3.16 7.76
C GLU A 128 5.02 2.08 8.80
N ALA A 129 4.03 1.40 9.34
CA ALA A 129 4.26 0.27 10.23
C ALA A 129 4.88 -0.94 9.53
N MET A 130 4.50 -1.23 8.28
CA MET A 130 5.17 -2.25 7.46
C MET A 130 6.65 -1.90 7.19
N ARG A 131 6.98 -0.61 7.06
CA ARG A 131 8.38 -0.17 6.96
C ARG A 131 9.14 -0.41 8.24
N LYS A 132 8.53 -0.15 9.39
CA LYS A 132 9.10 -0.51 10.69
C LYS A 132 9.28 -2.03 10.86
N ASP A 133 8.43 -2.82 10.20
CA ASP A 133 8.54 -4.29 10.14
C ASP A 133 9.61 -4.80 9.16
N GLY A 134 10.24 -3.92 8.38
CA GLY A 134 11.35 -4.26 7.48
C GLY A 134 11.03 -4.24 5.99
N LEU A 135 9.93 -3.61 5.54
CA LEU A 135 9.63 -3.43 4.12
C LEU A 135 10.77 -2.63 3.42
N PRO A 136 11.58 -3.27 2.55
CA PRO A 136 12.89 -2.73 2.17
C PRO A 136 12.86 -1.75 0.99
N ALA A 137 11.81 -1.75 0.17
CA ALA A 137 11.77 -0.94 -1.06
C ALA A 137 11.16 0.46 -0.85
N ALA A 138 11.04 0.93 0.39
CA ALA A 138 10.43 2.23 0.75
C ALA A 138 11.44 3.30 1.23
N GLY A 139 12.73 3.12 0.92
CA GLY A 139 13.82 3.97 1.39
C GLY A 139 14.20 3.73 2.85
N THR A 140 15.23 4.39 3.35
CA THR A 140 15.68 4.29 4.74
C THR A 140 14.54 4.62 5.70
N TYR A 141 14.29 3.74 6.67
CA TYR A 141 13.33 3.99 7.73
C TYR A 141 13.94 4.92 8.77
N ASN A 142 13.33 6.09 8.95
CA ASN A 142 13.70 7.06 9.96
C ASN A 142 12.53 7.18 10.95
N PRO A 143 12.61 6.55 12.14
CA PRO A 143 11.53 6.53 13.12
C PRO A 143 11.18 7.91 13.69
#